data_AF-A0A554VA18-F1
#
_entry.id   AF-A0A554VA18-F1
#
_cell.length_a   1.000
_cell.length_b   1.000
_cell.length_c   1.000
_cell.angle_alpha   90.00
_cell.angle_beta   90.00
_cell.angle_gamma   90.00
#
_symmetry.space_group_name_H-M   'P 1'
#
loop_
_entity.id
_entity.type
_entity.pdbx_description
1 polymer ?
#
loop_
_entity_poly.entity_id
_entity_poly.type
_entity_poly.pdbx_seq_one_letter_code
_entity_poly.pdbx_strand_id
1 'polypeptide(L)'
;MKNKVIGGIIGVLGVVFASMGVINLTDTLPKSETKNYRKRSLERPLYITYHHTASKGQSLKQIARGHLHRGFPEIGYCFAIGWDGTIYQLNDVNEISWHDSGHNTNSIGIVFVGNYHEKELPDAALQAAKRLQDSLSVYLNIVRVRYHRQTSPTACPGKYAIKKIQPLLR
;
A
#
# COMPACT_ATOMS: atom_id res chain seq x y z
N MET A 1 19.07 20.95 3.82
CA MET A 1 19.34 20.18 2.58
C MET A 1 18.46 18.92 2.44
N LYS A 2 18.24 18.11 3.49
CA LYS A 2 17.44 16.87 3.43
C LYS A 2 15.98 17.03 2.96
N ASN A 3 15.31 18.13 3.33
CA ASN A 3 13.89 18.35 2.97
C ASN A 3 13.66 18.65 1.47
N LYS A 4 14.66 19.21 0.75
CA LYS A 4 14.55 19.47 -0.70
C LYS A 4 14.59 18.18 -1.52
N VAL A 5 15.34 17.17 -1.07
CA VAL A 5 15.48 15.88 -1.76
C VAL A 5 14.19 15.06 -1.66
N ILE A 6 13.57 15.01 -0.47
CA ILE A 6 12.29 14.30 -0.26
C ILE A 6 11.17 14.93 -1.12
N GLY A 7 11.08 16.27 -1.16
CA GLY A 7 10.12 16.95 -2.02
C GLY A 7 10.31 16.66 -3.51
N GLY A 8 11.58 16.53 -3.96
CA GLY A 8 11.89 16.12 -5.33
C GLY A 8 11.44 14.70 -5.66
N ILE A 9 11.70 13.73 -4.78
CA ILE A 9 11.29 12.32 -4.99
C ILE A 9 9.77 12.20 -5.03
N ILE A 10 9.06 12.86 -4.11
CA ILE A 10 7.58 12.83 -4.07
C ILE A 10 6.99 13.48 -5.32
N GLY A 11 7.56 14.62 -5.77
CA GLY A 11 7.13 15.27 -7.01
C GLY A 11 7.30 14.37 -8.24
N VAL A 12 8.45 13.70 -8.37
CA VAL A 12 8.71 12.76 -9.48
C VAL A 12 7.75 11.56 -9.42
N LEU A 13 7.56 10.98 -8.23
CA LEU A 13 6.60 9.89 -8.05
C LEU A 13 5.17 10.32 -8.41
N GLY A 14 4.76 11.54 -8.08
CA GLY A 14 3.46 12.08 -8.48
C GLY A 14 3.26 12.08 -10.01
N VAL A 15 4.28 12.51 -10.76
CA VAL A 15 4.25 12.48 -12.24
C VAL A 15 4.21 11.05 -12.78
N VAL A 16 5.00 10.14 -12.20
CA VAL A 16 5.03 8.72 -12.57
C VAL A 16 3.69 8.05 -12.28
N PHE A 17 3.09 8.31 -11.13
CA PHE A 17 1.79 7.77 -10.76
C PHE A 17 0.69 8.29 -11.68
N ALA A 18 0.73 9.57 -12.05
CA ALA A 18 -0.20 10.13 -13.03
C ALA A 18 -0.07 9.44 -14.40
N SER A 19 1.15 9.21 -14.90
CA SER A 19 1.35 8.53 -16.20
C SER A 19 0.96 7.04 -16.18
N MET A 20 1.02 6.41 -15.00
CA MET A 20 0.55 5.05 -14.78
C MET A 20 -0.97 4.94 -14.61
N GLY A 21 -1.70 6.05 -14.56
CA GLY A 21 -3.15 6.07 -14.30
C GLY A 21 -3.51 5.73 -12.85
N VAL A 22 -2.62 5.98 -11.90
CA VAL A 22 -2.93 5.84 -10.47
C VAL A 22 -3.95 6.92 -10.07
N ILE A 23 -5.05 6.48 -9.48
CA ILE A 23 -6.08 7.39 -8.95
C ILE A 23 -5.62 7.87 -7.57
N ASN A 24 -5.36 9.16 -7.44
CA ASN A 24 -4.98 9.75 -6.17
C ASN A 24 -6.21 9.99 -5.28
N LEU A 25 -6.29 9.29 -4.15
CA LEU A 25 -7.35 9.42 -3.15
C LEU A 25 -6.85 9.98 -1.80
N THR A 26 -5.59 10.45 -1.71
CA THR A 26 -4.96 10.87 -0.44
C THR A 26 -5.79 11.89 0.32
N ASP A 27 -6.47 12.82 -0.36
CA ASP A 27 -7.27 13.88 0.28
C ASP A 27 -8.79 13.65 0.19
N THR A 28 -9.22 12.48 -0.27
CA THR A 28 -10.64 12.19 -0.55
C THR A 28 -11.26 11.21 0.45
N LEU A 29 -10.43 10.41 1.12
CA LEU A 29 -10.88 9.40 2.08
C LEU A 29 -11.07 10.01 3.47
N PRO A 30 -11.97 9.46 4.30
CA PRO A 30 -12.13 9.89 5.69
C PRO A 30 -10.81 9.82 6.48
N LYS A 31 -10.51 10.90 7.20
CA LYS A 31 -9.36 11.06 8.09
C LYS A 31 -9.80 11.50 9.48
N SER A 32 -8.93 11.31 10.47
CA SER A 32 -9.07 11.87 11.81
C SER A 32 -8.84 13.37 11.78
N GLU A 33 -9.64 14.12 12.54
CA GLU A 33 -9.45 15.57 12.70
C GLU A 33 -8.30 15.93 13.65
N THR A 34 -7.85 14.97 14.46
CA THR A 34 -6.92 15.22 15.59
C THR A 34 -5.62 14.43 15.50
N LYS A 35 -5.54 13.43 14.63
CA LYS A 35 -4.37 12.56 14.48
C LYS A 35 -3.86 12.60 13.06
N ASN A 36 -2.54 12.50 12.91
CA ASN A 36 -1.87 12.40 11.63
C ASN A 36 -0.85 11.26 11.67
N TYR A 37 -0.57 10.65 10.52
CA TYR A 37 0.56 9.74 10.43
C TYR A 37 1.87 10.50 10.56
N ARG A 38 2.84 9.87 11.24
CA ARG A 38 4.21 10.38 11.26
C ARG A 38 4.84 10.20 9.88
N LYS A 39 5.77 11.08 9.54
CA LYS A 39 6.55 10.99 8.29
C LYS A 39 7.92 10.34 8.50
N ARG A 40 8.44 9.68 7.47
CA ARG A 40 9.78 9.07 7.40
C ARG A 40 10.61 9.69 6.27
N SER A 41 11.94 9.59 6.37
CA SER A 41 12.81 9.81 5.21
C SER A 41 12.60 8.69 4.18
N LEU A 42 12.75 9.02 2.90
CA LEU A 42 12.69 8.06 1.78
C LEU A 42 14.06 7.50 1.38
N GLU A 43 15.15 8.01 1.99
CA GLU A 43 16.52 7.55 1.71
C GLU A 43 16.86 6.21 2.39
N ARG A 44 16.07 5.82 3.40
CA ARG A 44 16.28 4.57 4.14
C ARG A 44 15.80 3.35 3.35
N PRO A 45 16.35 2.16 3.65
CA PRO A 45 15.81 0.92 3.15
C PRO A 45 14.33 0.77 3.50
N LEU A 46 13.53 0.37 2.52
CA LEU A 46 12.11 0.12 2.66
C LEU A 46 11.75 -1.28 2.14
N TYR A 47 10.66 -1.81 2.69
CA TYR A 47 10.02 -3.03 2.23
C TYR A 47 8.70 -2.69 1.53
N ILE A 48 8.25 -3.55 0.63
CA ILE A 48 6.84 -3.60 0.23
C ILE A 48 6.20 -4.78 0.96
N THR A 49 5.07 -4.54 1.65
CA THR A 49 4.26 -5.62 2.24
C THR A 49 2.91 -5.67 1.53
N TYR A 50 2.63 -6.79 0.86
CA TYR A 50 1.32 -7.06 0.26
C TYR A 50 0.28 -7.51 1.30
N HIS A 51 -0.93 -6.99 1.16
CA HIS A 51 -2.11 -7.28 1.98
C HIS A 51 -3.32 -7.63 1.12
N HIS A 52 -4.37 -8.13 1.75
CA HIS A 52 -5.73 -8.07 1.21
C HIS A 52 -6.64 -7.38 2.23
N THR A 53 -7.79 -6.88 1.78
CA THR A 53 -8.77 -6.29 2.71
C THR A 53 -9.58 -7.34 3.47
N ALA A 54 -9.55 -8.61 3.01
CA ALA A 54 -10.42 -9.69 3.47
C ALA A 54 -11.93 -9.37 3.37
N SER A 55 -12.29 -8.33 2.59
CA SER A 55 -13.65 -7.82 2.51
C SER A 55 -14.45 -8.44 1.36
N LYS A 56 -15.77 -8.54 1.53
CA LYS A 56 -16.71 -8.91 0.46
C LYS A 56 -17.41 -7.66 -0.10
N GLY A 57 -16.70 -6.90 -0.94
CA GLY A 57 -17.27 -5.74 -1.65
C GLY A 57 -17.27 -4.41 -0.88
N GLN A 58 -16.49 -4.28 0.20
CA GLN A 58 -16.36 -2.98 0.88
C GLN A 58 -15.59 -1.98 0.00
N SER A 59 -16.11 -0.76 -0.08
CA SER A 59 -15.41 0.37 -0.69
C SER A 59 -14.23 0.83 0.16
N LEU A 60 -13.25 1.51 -0.47
CA LEU A 60 -12.12 2.12 0.23
C LEU A 60 -12.59 3.14 1.29
N LYS A 61 -13.70 3.84 1.06
CA LYS A 61 -14.31 4.75 2.03
C LYS A 61 -14.82 4.01 3.28
N GLN A 62 -15.42 2.83 3.11
CA GLN A 62 -15.85 1.99 4.24
C GLN A 62 -14.65 1.43 5.00
N ILE A 63 -13.61 0.99 4.30
CA ILE A 63 -12.37 0.50 4.91
C ILE A 63 -11.68 1.62 5.71
N ALA A 64 -11.59 2.84 5.15
CA ALA A 64 -11.05 4.00 5.83
C ALA A 64 -11.82 4.31 7.13
N ARG A 65 -13.16 4.34 7.08
CA ARG A 65 -13.99 4.50 8.29
C ARG A 65 -13.70 3.42 9.33
N GLY A 66 -13.57 2.15 8.90
CA GLY A 66 -13.22 1.05 9.81
C GLY A 66 -11.88 1.27 10.52
N HIS A 67 -10.87 1.82 9.82
CA HIS A 67 -9.60 2.20 10.44
C HIS A 67 -9.74 3.36 11.44
N LEU A 68 -10.54 4.38 11.13
CA LEU A 68 -10.81 5.48 12.08
C LEU A 68 -11.47 4.97 13.37
N HIS A 69 -12.44 4.05 13.27
CA HIS A 69 -13.07 3.43 14.45
C HIS A 69 -12.08 2.62 15.29
N ARG A 70 -11.02 2.08 14.67
CA ARG A 70 -9.90 1.41 15.35
C ARG A 70 -8.85 2.38 15.90
N GLY A 71 -9.11 3.69 15.80
CA GLY A 71 -8.26 4.75 16.33
C GLY A 71 -7.12 5.19 15.42
N PHE A 72 -7.12 4.76 14.15
CA PHE A 72 -6.10 5.17 13.18
C PHE A 72 -6.32 6.62 12.75
N PRO A 73 -5.25 7.36 12.38
CA PRO A 73 -5.36 8.66 11.74
C PRO A 73 -6.11 8.60 10.40
N GLU A 74 -5.79 7.61 9.56
CA GLU A 74 -6.33 7.47 8.21
C GLU A 74 -6.42 5.98 7.84
N ILE A 75 -6.69 5.67 6.56
CA ILE A 75 -6.63 4.29 6.06
C ILE A 75 -5.20 3.74 6.22
N GLY A 76 -5.06 2.49 6.69
CA GLY A 76 -3.77 1.93 7.11
C GLY A 76 -2.75 1.65 5.99
N TYR A 77 -3.09 1.80 4.71
CA TYR A 77 -2.27 1.38 3.58
C TYR A 77 -1.83 2.56 2.72
N CYS A 78 -0.67 2.49 2.06
CA CYS A 78 -0.23 3.52 1.12
C CYS A 78 -0.94 3.39 -0.23
N PHE A 79 -1.18 2.17 -0.69
CA PHE A 79 -1.83 1.90 -1.97
C PHE A 79 -2.89 0.81 -1.86
N ALA A 80 -3.91 0.88 -2.70
CA ALA A 80 -4.85 -0.21 -2.95
C ALA A 80 -4.88 -0.59 -4.44
N ILE A 81 -5.18 -1.86 -4.71
CA ILE A 81 -5.35 -2.39 -6.06
C ILE A 81 -6.72 -3.07 -6.14
N GLY A 82 -7.54 -2.61 -7.09
CA GLY A 82 -8.84 -3.19 -7.40
C GLY A 82 -8.73 -4.53 -8.13
N TRP A 83 -9.83 -5.27 -8.18
CA TRP A 83 -9.90 -6.56 -8.89
C TRP A 83 -9.63 -6.41 -10.41
N ASP A 84 -9.94 -5.24 -10.94
CA ASP A 84 -9.76 -4.80 -12.33
C ASP A 84 -8.34 -4.30 -12.63
N GLY A 85 -7.45 -4.25 -11.63
CA GLY A 85 -6.10 -3.70 -11.77
C GLY A 85 -6.01 -2.19 -11.60
N THR A 86 -7.09 -1.50 -11.25
CA THR A 86 -7.04 -0.07 -10.93
C THR A 86 -6.19 0.16 -9.67
N ILE A 87 -5.23 1.08 -9.74
CA ILE A 87 -4.33 1.42 -8.62
C ILE A 87 -4.83 2.72 -7.97
N TYR A 88 -4.93 2.72 -6.65
CA TYR A 88 -5.31 3.87 -5.84
C TYR A 88 -4.17 4.25 -4.91
N GLN A 89 -3.76 5.52 -4.91
CA GLN A 89 -2.91 6.06 -3.86
C GLN A 89 -3.79 6.53 -2.70
N LEU A 90 -3.45 6.08 -1.49
CA LEU A 90 -4.27 6.27 -0.29
C LEU A 90 -3.60 7.15 0.77
N ASN A 91 -2.27 7.07 0.87
CA ASN A 91 -1.42 7.91 1.72
C ASN A 91 -0.14 8.25 0.95
N ASP A 92 0.59 9.27 1.41
CA ASP A 92 1.90 9.58 0.84
C ASP A 92 2.92 8.46 1.14
N VAL A 93 3.86 8.24 0.22
CA VAL A 93 4.91 7.21 0.39
C VAL A 93 5.85 7.49 1.57
N ASN A 94 5.89 8.73 2.08
CA ASN A 94 6.66 9.11 3.26
C ASN A 94 5.84 9.05 4.55
N GLU A 95 4.55 8.72 4.51
CA GLU A 95 3.74 8.51 5.70
C GLU A 95 3.92 7.09 6.25
N ILE A 96 3.95 6.99 7.58
CA ILE A 96 4.07 5.73 8.31
C ILE A 96 2.65 5.22 8.58
N SER A 97 1.99 4.69 7.55
CA SER A 97 0.64 4.14 7.65
C SER A 97 0.64 2.83 8.46
N TRP A 98 -0.42 2.58 9.22
CA TRP A 98 -0.44 1.48 10.21
C TRP A 98 -0.98 0.15 9.65
N HIS A 99 -0.24 -0.50 8.74
CA HIS A 99 -0.68 -1.75 8.11
C HIS A 99 -0.06 -3.05 8.69
N ASP A 100 1.11 -2.98 9.31
CA ASP A 100 1.95 -4.13 9.70
C ASP A 100 2.71 -3.76 10.98
N SER A 101 2.18 -4.18 12.13
CA SER A 101 2.72 -3.82 13.45
C SER A 101 4.18 -4.24 13.57
N GLY A 102 5.03 -3.37 14.14
CA GLY A 102 6.48 -3.58 14.19
C GLY A 102 7.23 -3.27 12.88
N HIS A 103 6.51 -3.05 11.77
CA HIS A 103 7.11 -2.84 10.46
C HIS A 103 6.62 -1.60 9.71
N ASN A 104 5.64 -0.86 10.24
CA ASN A 104 5.09 0.34 9.58
C ASN A 104 6.18 1.35 9.15
N THR A 105 7.18 1.59 10.01
CA THR A 105 8.22 2.60 9.78
C THR A 105 9.12 2.30 8.59
N ASN A 106 9.30 1.03 8.24
CA ASN A 106 10.20 0.60 7.18
C ASN A 106 9.46 -0.04 6.00
N SER A 107 8.14 0.05 5.91
CA SER A 107 7.41 -0.57 4.81
C SER A 107 6.34 0.31 4.18
N ILE A 108 6.04 -0.01 2.92
CA ILE A 108 4.93 0.49 2.12
C ILE A 108 3.88 -0.64 2.08
N GLY A 109 2.68 -0.37 2.59
CA GLY A 109 1.56 -1.29 2.51
C GLY A 109 0.81 -1.16 1.18
N ILE A 110 0.75 -2.25 0.41
CA ILE A 110 -0.07 -2.36 -0.80
C ILE A 110 -1.18 -3.39 -0.53
N VAL A 111 -2.45 -2.98 -0.61
CA VAL A 111 -3.59 -3.86 -0.32
C VAL A 111 -4.37 -4.23 -1.58
N PHE A 112 -4.61 -5.52 -1.80
CA PHE A 112 -5.59 -5.97 -2.78
C PHE A 112 -7.00 -5.87 -2.21
N VAL A 113 -7.90 -5.16 -2.88
CA VAL A 113 -9.30 -5.04 -2.45
C VAL A 113 -10.03 -6.34 -2.77
N GLY A 114 -10.43 -7.09 -1.73
CA GLY A 114 -11.10 -8.38 -1.84
C GLY A 114 -10.65 -9.40 -0.80
N ASN A 115 -11.30 -10.56 -0.81
CA ASN A 115 -10.93 -11.70 0.03
C ASN A 115 -10.26 -12.79 -0.81
N TYR A 116 -8.93 -12.72 -0.91
CA TYR A 116 -8.11 -13.71 -1.63
C TYR A 116 -7.69 -14.92 -0.79
N HIS A 117 -8.34 -15.13 0.35
CA HIS A 117 -8.38 -16.44 0.99
C HIS A 117 -9.48 -17.31 0.37
N GLU A 118 -10.57 -16.69 -0.09
CA GLU A 118 -11.73 -17.37 -0.69
C GLU A 118 -11.71 -17.35 -2.23
N LYS A 119 -11.07 -16.34 -2.85
CA LYS A 119 -11.05 -16.15 -4.31
C LYS A 119 -9.64 -16.04 -4.87
N GLU A 120 -9.48 -16.35 -6.15
CA GLU A 120 -8.20 -16.11 -6.84
C GLU A 120 -7.93 -14.61 -7.04
N LEU A 121 -6.65 -14.24 -7.00
CA LEU A 121 -6.21 -12.88 -7.32
C LEU A 121 -6.22 -12.72 -8.86
N PRO A 122 -7.00 -11.77 -9.41
CA PRO A 122 -7.06 -11.56 -10.86
C PRO A 122 -5.71 -11.18 -11.47
N ASP A 123 -5.49 -11.58 -12.72
CA ASP A 123 -4.25 -11.24 -13.44
C ASP A 123 -4.06 -9.74 -13.61
N ALA A 124 -5.15 -8.98 -13.80
CA ALA A 124 -5.09 -7.53 -13.88
C ALA A 124 -4.54 -6.90 -12.58
N ALA A 125 -4.99 -7.39 -11.42
CA ALA A 125 -4.47 -6.96 -10.12
C ALA A 125 -2.99 -7.34 -9.92
N LEU A 126 -2.58 -8.54 -10.36
CA LEU A 126 -1.19 -8.98 -10.31
C LEU A 126 -0.28 -8.10 -11.19
N GLN A 127 -0.69 -7.82 -12.43
CA GLN A 127 0.06 -6.97 -13.36
C GLN A 127 0.16 -5.53 -12.85
N ALA A 128 -0.91 -4.99 -12.27
CA ALA A 128 -0.90 -3.69 -11.61
C ALA A 128 0.07 -3.67 -10.43
N ALA A 129 0.07 -4.71 -9.58
CA ALA A 129 1.00 -4.84 -8.46
C ALA A 129 2.45 -4.85 -8.93
N LYS A 130 2.76 -5.63 -9.98
CA LYS A 130 4.11 -5.66 -10.56
C LYS A 130 4.56 -4.27 -11.03
N ARG A 131 3.72 -3.57 -11.82
CA ARG A 131 4.04 -2.22 -12.33
C ARG A 131 4.26 -1.22 -11.19
N LEU A 132 3.38 -1.23 -10.19
CA LEU A 132 3.51 -0.36 -9.02
C LEU A 132 4.79 -0.65 -8.22
N GLN A 133 5.06 -1.93 -7.96
CA GLN A 133 6.27 -2.37 -7.28
C GLN A 133 7.53 -1.96 -8.03
N ASP A 134 7.58 -2.15 -9.34
CA ASP A 134 8.73 -1.81 -10.16
C ASP A 134 8.99 -0.31 -10.10
N SER A 135 7.97 0.53 -10.29
CA SER A 135 8.09 1.98 -10.15
C SER A 135 8.55 2.39 -8.75
N LEU A 136 7.93 1.87 -7.69
CA LEU A 136 8.37 2.16 -6.31
C LEU A 136 9.83 1.75 -6.09
N SER A 137 10.27 0.63 -6.68
CA SER A 137 11.64 0.13 -6.53
C SER A 137 12.69 0.95 -7.28
N VAL A 138 12.30 1.68 -8.32
CA VAL A 138 13.19 2.60 -9.05
C VAL A 138 13.46 3.86 -8.24
N TYR A 139 12.43 4.41 -7.60
CA TYR A 139 12.51 5.73 -6.96
C TYR A 139 12.71 5.67 -5.45
N LEU A 140 12.40 4.54 -4.82
CA LEU A 140 12.59 4.30 -3.39
C LEU A 140 13.62 3.20 -3.20
N ASN A 141 14.31 3.22 -2.07
CA ASN A 141 15.28 2.19 -1.69
C ASN A 141 14.54 0.90 -1.23
N ILE A 142 13.76 0.29 -2.13
CA ILE A 142 13.04 -0.96 -1.85
C ILE A 142 14.03 -2.12 -1.89
N VAL A 143 14.32 -2.69 -0.72
CA VAL A 143 15.31 -3.77 -0.59
C VAL A 143 14.69 -5.16 -0.59
N ARG A 144 13.39 -5.27 -0.33
CA ARG A 144 12.68 -6.56 -0.30
C ARG A 144 11.18 -6.40 -0.46
N VAL A 145 10.56 -7.38 -1.10
CA VAL A 145 9.11 -7.49 -1.32
C VAL A 145 8.60 -8.73 -0.61
N ARG A 146 7.59 -8.55 0.23
CA ARG A 146 7.04 -9.58 1.10
C ARG A 146 5.52 -9.47 1.23
N TYR A 147 4.93 -10.37 2.01
CA TYR A 147 3.51 -10.34 2.34
C TYR A 147 3.28 -10.48 3.84
N HIS A 148 2.13 -10.01 4.35
CA HIS A 148 1.87 -9.83 5.79
C HIS A 148 2.06 -11.10 6.63
N ARG A 149 1.69 -12.29 6.13
CA ARG A 149 1.92 -13.56 6.84
C ARG A 149 3.41 -13.87 7.08
N GLN A 150 4.35 -13.27 6.34
CA GLN A 150 5.79 -13.43 6.59
C GLN A 150 6.28 -12.60 7.79
N THR A 151 5.43 -11.73 8.34
CA THR A 151 5.79 -10.75 9.36
C THR A 151 4.93 -10.85 10.61
N SER A 152 3.76 -11.47 10.50
CA SER A 152 2.79 -11.63 11.58
C SER A 152 2.01 -12.94 11.44
N PRO A 153 1.47 -13.50 12.55
CA PRO A 153 0.60 -14.68 12.52
C PRO A 153 -0.79 -14.34 11.97
N THR A 154 -0.89 -14.16 10.65
CA THR A 154 -2.12 -13.79 9.95
C THR A 154 -2.32 -14.62 8.69
N ALA A 155 -3.57 -14.76 8.23
CA ALA A 155 -3.86 -15.36 6.93
C ALA A 155 -3.58 -14.42 5.75
N CYS A 156 -3.39 -13.11 6.01
CA CYS A 156 -3.21 -12.07 5.01
C CYS A 156 -1.93 -12.28 4.16
N PRO A 157 -1.97 -12.13 2.82
CA PRO A 157 -3.06 -11.63 1.95
C PRO A 157 -4.02 -12.72 1.44
N GLY A 158 -4.06 -13.89 2.08
CA GLY A 158 -4.87 -15.02 1.66
C GLY A 158 -4.10 -16.02 0.79
N LYS A 159 -4.49 -17.29 0.87
CA LYS A 159 -3.74 -18.40 0.25
C LYS A 159 -3.62 -18.27 -1.28
N TYR A 160 -4.65 -17.76 -1.95
CA TYR A 160 -4.64 -17.62 -3.41
C TYR A 160 -3.81 -16.42 -3.85
N ALA A 161 -3.88 -15.30 -3.14
CA ALA A 161 -2.98 -14.16 -3.40
C ALA A 161 -1.52 -14.58 -3.20
N ILE A 162 -1.20 -15.28 -2.09
CA ILE A 162 0.17 -15.75 -1.81
C ILE A 162 0.69 -16.61 -2.96
N LYS A 163 -0.10 -17.58 -3.46
CA LYS A 163 0.29 -18.41 -4.61
C LYS A 163 0.59 -17.56 -5.85
N LYS A 164 -0.26 -16.55 -6.13
CA LYS A 164 -0.18 -15.72 -7.34
C LYS A 164 0.99 -14.73 -7.32
N ILE A 165 1.29 -14.14 -6.15
CA ILE A 165 2.34 -13.10 -6.02
C ILE A 165 3.74 -13.66 -5.80
N GLN A 166 3.92 -14.98 -5.67
CA GLN A 166 5.26 -15.58 -5.47
C GLN A 166 6.34 -15.04 -6.43
N PRO A 167 6.07 -14.88 -7.75
CA PRO A 167 7.07 -14.36 -8.68
C PRO A 167 7.46 -12.89 -8.45
N LEU A 168 6.68 -12.14 -7.67
CA LEU A 168 6.95 -10.74 -7.35
C LEU A 168 7.81 -10.57 -6.09
N LEU A 169 7.95 -11.63 -5.29
CA LEU A 169 8.71 -11.60 -4.05
C LEU A 169 10.22 -11.69 -4.35
N ARG A 170 11.00 -10.90 -3.62
CA ARG A 170 12.46 -10.84 -3.72
C ARG A 170 13.02 -10.28 -2.43
#